data_AF-A0A1E5H2R9-F1
#
_entry.id   AF-A0A1E5H2R9-F1
#
_cell.length_a   1.000
_cell.length_b   1.000
_cell.length_c   1.000
_cell.angle_alpha   90.00
_cell.angle_beta   90.00
_cell.angle_gamma   90.00
#
_symmetry.space_group_name_H-M   'P 1'
#
loop_
_entity.id
_entity.type
_entity.pdbx_description
1 polymer ?
#
loop_
_entity_poly.entity_id
_entity_poly.type
_entity_poly.pdbx_seq_one_letter_code
_entity_poly.pdbx_strand_id
1 'polypeptide(L)'
;MSEKRPKINIEMNPTQYYPHVREELKKELETQFPNDPQTVEQHLSYADALHTLEKEMEQIMVSLDQKLIAAENNALTFLEASPERIPLYVRRLTAHYEQWKKENT
;
A
#
# COMPACT_ATOMS: atom_id res chain seq x y z
N MET A 1 23.28 -23.80 20.85
CA MET A 1 21.86 -24.14 20.65
C MET A 1 21.33 -23.16 19.61
N SER A 2 20.75 -23.64 18.51
CA SER A 2 20.34 -22.77 17.40
C SER A 2 18.94 -22.23 17.68
N GLU A 3 18.85 -20.96 18.07
CA GLU A 3 17.57 -20.26 18.21
C GLU A 3 16.91 -20.18 16.82
N LYS A 4 15.87 -21.00 16.64
CA LYS A 4 15.01 -20.90 15.46
C LYS A 4 14.22 -19.60 15.58
N ARG A 5 14.65 -18.57 14.85
CA ARG A 5 13.82 -17.38 14.63
C ARG A 5 12.44 -17.82 14.13
N PRO A 6 11.34 -17.30 14.68
CA PRO A 6 10.02 -17.63 14.19
C PRO A 6 9.91 -17.23 12.71
N LYS A 7 9.45 -18.17 11.87
CA LYS A 7 9.15 -17.90 10.47
C LYS A 7 7.89 -17.03 10.44
N ILE A 8 8.08 -15.73 10.23
CA ILE A 8 7.00 -14.81 9.95
C ILE A 8 6.41 -15.21 8.59
N ASN A 9 5.16 -15.69 8.59
CA ASN A 9 4.45 -16.05 7.38
C ASN A 9 3.86 -14.76 6.79
N ILE A 10 4.46 -14.25 5.71
CA ILE A 10 4.20 -12.92 5.12
C ILE A 10 2.81 -12.84 4.42
N GLU A 11 2.02 -13.91 4.42
CA GLU A 11 0.71 -13.98 3.76
C GLU A 11 -0.45 -13.32 4.55
N MET A 12 -0.20 -12.83 5.77
CA MET A 12 -1.22 -12.16 6.58
C MET A 12 -1.15 -10.64 6.47
N ASN A 13 -2.31 -9.98 6.41
CA ASN A 13 -2.45 -8.53 6.40
C ASN A 13 -1.71 -7.92 7.63
N PRO A 14 -0.83 -6.91 7.46
CA PRO A 14 -0.04 -6.30 8.55
C PRO A 14 -0.86 -5.94 9.79
N THR A 15 -2.10 -5.46 9.60
CA THR A 15 -3.04 -5.12 10.68
C THR A 15 -3.46 -6.31 11.55
N GLN A 16 -3.49 -7.53 10.99
CA GLN A 16 -3.84 -8.75 11.70
C GLN A 16 -2.64 -9.36 12.43
N TYR A 17 -1.43 -9.01 12.01
CA TYR A 17 -0.20 -9.61 12.53
C TYR A 17 0.39 -8.83 13.71
N TYR A 18 0.13 -7.53 13.80
CA TYR A 18 0.69 -6.67 14.85
C TYR A 18 0.46 -7.16 16.29
N PRO A 19 -0.72 -7.67 16.70
CA PRO A 19 -0.89 -8.20 18.06
C PRO A 19 0.12 -9.30 18.41
N HIS A 20 0.42 -10.18 17.47
CA HIS A 20 1.40 -11.25 17.66
C HIS A 20 2.83 -10.72 17.70
N VAL A 21 3.18 -9.77 16.81
CA VAL A 21 4.51 -9.12 16.83
C VAL A 21 4.73 -8.39 18.14
N ARG A 22 3.71 -7.67 18.62
CA ARG A 22 3.77 -6.93 19.88
C ARG A 22 3.96 -7.85 21.08
N GLU A 23 3.32 -9.02 21.09
CA GLU A 23 3.50 -10.02 22.15
C GLU A 23 4.92 -10.61 22.14
N GLU A 24 5.45 -10.96 20.97
CA GLU A 24 6.83 -11.47 20.87
C GLU A 24 7.86 -10.39 21.25
N LEU A 25 7.65 -9.16 20.78
CA LEU A 25 8.47 -8.00 21.15
C LEU A 25 8.45 -7.77 22.66
N LYS A 26 7.27 -7.86 23.29
CA LYS A 26 7.14 -7.74 24.75
C LYS A 26 7.97 -8.80 25.47
N LYS A 27 7.87 -10.07 25.08
CA LYS A 27 8.65 -11.17 25.70
C LYS A 27 10.15 -10.93 25.57
N GLU A 28 10.60 -10.46 24.41
CA GLU A 28 12.01 -10.16 24.16
C GLU A 28 12.49 -8.99 25.01
N LEU A 29 11.70 -7.92 25.11
CA LEU A 29 12.00 -6.76 25.96
C LEU A 29 12.01 -7.10 27.44
N GLU A 30 11.06 -7.92 27.93
CA GLU A 30 11.05 -8.39 29.32
C GLU A 30 12.27 -9.26 29.64
N THR A 31 12.82 -9.96 28.64
CA THR A 31 14.07 -10.73 28.78
C THR A 31 15.29 -9.83 28.82
N GLN A 32 15.31 -8.76 28.02
CA GLN A 32 16.42 -7.80 27.97
C GLN A 32 16.43 -6.84 29.18
N PHE A 33 15.26 -6.47 29.68
CA PHE A 33 15.05 -5.51 30.77
C PHE A 33 14.23 -6.12 31.92
N PRO A 34 14.71 -7.22 32.56
CA PRO A 34 13.92 -8.00 33.52
C PRO A 34 13.54 -7.25 34.81
N ASN A 35 14.26 -6.18 35.14
CA ASN A 35 14.04 -5.36 36.33
C ASN A 35 13.62 -3.92 36.00
N ASP A 36 13.33 -3.62 34.74
CA ASP A 36 12.98 -2.27 34.31
C ASP A 36 11.70 -2.30 33.44
N PRO A 37 10.53 -2.46 34.09
CA PRO A 37 9.25 -2.51 33.38
C PRO A 37 8.91 -1.18 32.70
N GLN A 38 9.47 -0.05 33.18
CA GLN A 38 9.24 1.26 32.55
C GLN A 38 9.89 1.34 31.18
N THR A 39 11.13 0.84 31.05
CA THR A 39 11.81 0.79 29.75
C THR A 39 11.07 -0.14 28.77
N VAL A 40 10.59 -1.30 29.23
CA VAL A 40 9.75 -2.20 28.41
C VAL A 40 8.48 -1.49 27.91
N GLU A 41 7.78 -0.80 28.81
CA GLU A 41 6.55 -0.06 28.46
C GLU A 41 6.81 1.07 27.47
N GLN A 42 7.91 1.82 27.63
CA GLN A 42 8.32 2.87 26.68
C GLN A 42 8.58 2.31 25.29
N HIS A 43 9.33 1.20 25.19
CA HIS A 43 9.60 0.56 23.89
C HIS A 43 8.33 0.03 23.22
N LEU A 44 7.42 -0.56 23.99
CA LEU A 44 6.12 -1.00 23.47
C LEU A 44 5.26 0.18 23.01
N SER A 45 5.28 1.30 23.74
CA SER A 45 4.53 2.51 23.34
C SER A 45 5.04 3.09 22.02
N TYR A 46 6.35 3.02 21.76
CA TYR A 46 6.93 3.45 20.50
C TYR A 46 6.52 2.52 19.34
N ALA A 47 6.52 1.20 19.58
CA ALA A 47 6.01 0.25 18.60
C ALA A 47 4.52 0.49 18.29
N ASP A 48 3.70 0.78 19.31
CA ASP A 48 2.28 1.09 19.14
C ASP A 48 2.06 2.37 18.31
N ALA A 49 2.91 3.38 18.50
CA ALA A 49 2.89 4.60 17.70
C ALA A 49 3.27 4.34 16.24
N LEU A 50 4.31 3.54 15.99
CA LEU A 50 4.70 3.15 14.63
C LEU A 50 3.61 2.37 13.91
N HIS A 51 2.97 1.41 14.57
CA HIS A 51 1.85 0.67 13.99
C HIS A 51 0.67 1.58 13.64
N THR A 52 0.39 2.57 14.49
CA THR A 52 -0.65 3.55 14.22
C THR A 52 -0.33 4.36 12.97
N LEU A 53 0.92 4.81 12.83
CA LEU A 53 1.40 5.53 11.65
C LEU A 53 1.29 4.67 10.38
N GLU A 54 1.67 3.39 10.43
CA GLU A 54 1.54 2.48 9.30
C GLU A 54 0.09 2.35 8.83
N LYS A 55 -0.88 2.22 9.75
CA LYS A 55 -2.31 2.19 9.40
C LYS A 55 -2.79 3.48 8.75
N GLU A 56 -2.35 4.63 9.26
CA GLU A 56 -2.71 5.93 8.67
C GLU A 56 -2.16 6.06 7.25
N MET A 57 -0.92 5.61 7.02
CA MET A 57 -0.32 5.57 5.68
C MET A 57 -1.09 4.65 4.73
N GLU A 58 -1.48 3.45 5.17
CA GLU A 58 -2.32 2.54 4.37
C GLU A 58 -3.65 3.21 3.96
N GLN A 59 -4.32 3.89 4.90
CA GLN A 59 -5.56 4.60 4.61
C GLN A 59 -5.37 5.73 3.59
N ILE A 60 -4.27 6.48 3.71
CA ILE A 60 -3.92 7.54 2.76
C ILE A 60 -3.68 6.94 1.37
N MET A 61 -2.95 5.83 1.26
CA MET A 61 -2.70 5.15 -0.01
C MET A 61 -4.00 4.72 -0.69
N VAL A 62 -4.90 4.05 0.05
CA VAL A 62 -6.20 3.64 -0.49
C VAL A 62 -7.02 4.85 -0.95
N SER A 63 -7.02 5.94 -0.19
CA SER A 63 -7.71 7.17 -0.58
C SER A 63 -7.11 7.82 -1.84
N LEU A 64 -5.79 7.78 -1.99
CA LEU A 64 -5.09 8.32 -3.14
C LEU A 64 -5.39 7.51 -4.40
N ASP A 65 -5.37 6.18 -4.30
CA ASP A 65 -5.73 5.28 -5.39
C ASP A 65 -7.17 5.53 -5.86
N GLN A 66 -8.12 5.65 -4.92
CA GLN A 66 -9.51 5.98 -5.24
C GLN A 66 -9.65 7.32 -5.96
N LYS A 67 -8.91 8.35 -5.51
CA LYS A 67 -8.92 9.68 -6.16
C LYS A 67 -8.32 9.64 -7.55
N LEU A 68 -7.27 8.84 -7.75
CA LEU A 68 -6.62 8.68 -9.05
C LEU A 68 -7.57 7.98 -10.03
N ILE A 69 -8.19 6.87 -9.62
CA ILE A 69 -9.21 6.16 -10.41
C ILE A 69 -10.39 7.10 -10.75
N ALA A 70 -10.87 7.89 -9.78
CA ALA A 70 -11.94 8.85 -10.03
C ALA A 70 -11.53 9.94 -11.02
N ALA A 71 -10.30 10.45 -10.93
CA ALA A 71 -9.77 11.44 -11.87
C ALA A 71 -9.63 10.86 -13.29
N GLU A 72 -9.15 9.63 -13.42
CA GLU A 72 -9.07 8.92 -14.70
C GLU A 72 -10.45 8.72 -15.33
N ASN A 73 -11.43 8.23 -14.55
CA ASN A 73 -12.80 8.07 -15.03
C ASN A 73 -13.41 9.40 -15.47
N ASN A 74 -13.21 10.46 -14.69
CA ASN A 74 -13.69 11.79 -15.06
C ASN A 74 -13.04 12.31 -16.36
N ALA A 75 -11.74 12.08 -16.54
CA ALA A 75 -11.04 12.45 -17.77
C ALA A 75 -11.56 11.66 -18.97
N LEU A 76 -11.82 10.36 -18.82
CA LEU A 76 -12.40 9.52 -19.86
C LEU A 76 -13.81 9.99 -20.23
N THR A 77 -14.70 10.20 -19.25
CA THR A 77 -16.06 10.72 -19.50
C THR A 77 -16.02 12.09 -20.19
N PHE A 78 -15.08 12.96 -19.80
CA PHE A 78 -14.92 14.26 -20.43
C PHE A 78 -14.45 14.16 -21.89
N LEU A 79 -13.54 13.24 -22.20
CA LEU A 79 -13.08 12.98 -23.56
C LEU A 79 -14.16 12.29 -24.42
N GLU A 80 -14.97 11.40 -23.85
CA GLU A 80 -16.13 10.79 -24.50
C GLU A 80 -17.19 11.84 -24.85
N ALA A 81 -17.45 12.79 -23.95
CA ALA A 81 -18.41 13.87 -24.15
C ALA A 81 -17.89 14.97 -25.10
N SER A 82 -16.58 15.05 -25.33
CA SER A 82 -15.96 16.08 -26.19
C SER A 82 -14.75 15.52 -26.96
N PRO A 83 -14.95 14.58 -27.91
CA PRO A 83 -13.86 13.90 -28.62
C PRO A 83 -13.00 14.85 -29.46
N GLU A 84 -13.55 16.00 -29.84
CA GLU A 84 -12.84 17.05 -30.58
C GLU A 84 -11.68 17.67 -29.78
N ARG A 85 -11.69 17.53 -28.44
CA ARG A 85 -10.61 17.98 -27.55
C ARG A 85 -9.44 17.03 -27.52
N ILE A 86 -9.57 15.80 -28.04
CA ILE A 86 -8.44 14.89 -28.21
C ILE A 86 -7.43 15.55 -29.18
N PRO A 87 -6.16 15.73 -28.79
CA PRO A 87 -5.17 16.34 -29.65
C PRO A 87 -5.09 15.66 -31.03
N LEU A 88 -4.94 16.46 -32.09
CA LEU A 88 -5.00 15.98 -33.48
C LEU A 88 -3.98 14.84 -33.75
N TYR A 89 -2.79 14.92 -33.16
CA TYR A 89 -1.76 13.90 -33.34
C TYR A 89 -2.17 12.54 -32.74
N VAL A 90 -2.89 12.52 -31.61
CA VAL A 90 -3.43 11.29 -31.00
C VAL A 90 -4.47 10.67 -31.92
N ARG A 91 -5.40 11.47 -32.45
CA ARG A 91 -6.41 11.00 -33.42
C ARG A 91 -5.77 10.37 -34.67
N ARG A 92 -4.71 10.99 -35.19
CA ARG A 92 -3.94 10.45 -36.34
C ARG A 92 -3.26 9.13 -36.01
N LEU A 93 -2.63 9.02 -34.84
CA LEU A 93 -2.01 7.78 -34.38
C LEU A 93 -3.03 6.64 -34.25
N THR A 94 -4.20 6.90 -33.65
CA THR A 94 -5.28 5.91 -33.54
C THR A 94 -5.73 5.43 -34.92
N ALA A 95 -5.92 6.35 -35.88
CA ALA A 95 -6.30 6.00 -37.24
C ALA A 95 -5.24 5.12 -37.94
N HIS A 96 -3.95 5.46 -37.79
CA HIS A 96 -2.86 4.65 -38.32
C HIS A 96 -2.78 3.26 -37.69
N TYR A 97 -2.99 3.16 -36.37
CA TYR A 97 -3.00 1.89 -35.66
C TYR A 97 -4.15 0.99 -36.13
N GLU A 98 -5.38 1.50 -36.24
CA GLU A 98 -6.53 0.73 -36.72
C GLU A 98 -6.36 0.30 -38.18
N GLN A 99 -5.71 1.12 -39.00
CA GLN A 99 -5.37 0.76 -40.37
C GLN A 99 -4.33 -0.36 -40.42
N TRP A 100 -3.22 -0.22 -39.69
CA TRP A 100 -2.19 -1.26 -39.58
C TRP A 100 -2.78 -2.59 -39.08
N LYS A 101 -3.67 -2.53 -38.09
CA LYS A 101 -4.35 -3.71 -37.54
C LYS A 101 -5.16 -4.43 -38.63
N LYS A 102 -5.93 -3.71 -39.44
CA LYS A 102 -6.68 -4.30 -40.57
C LYS A 102 -5.80 -4.89 -41.66
N GLU A 103 -4.61 -4.34 -41.86
CA GLU A 103 -3.66 -4.82 -42.87
C GLU A 103 -2.87 -6.06 -42.38
N ASN A 104 -2.86 -6.33 -41.07
CA ASN A 104 -2.07 -7.38 -40.44
C ASN A 104 -2.92 -8.40 -39.64
N THR A 105 -4.25 -8.40 -39.81
CA THR A 105 -5.18 -9.42 -39.28
C THR A 105 -5.90 -10.08 -40.45
#